data_AF-A0A3B8HNC9-F1
#
_entry.id   AF-A0A3B8HNC9-F1
#
_cell.length_a   1.000
_cell.length_b   1.000
_cell.length_c   1.000
_cell.angle_alpha   90.00
_cell.angle_beta   90.00
_cell.angle_gamma   90.00
#
_symmetry.space_group_name_H-M   'P 1'
#
loop_
_entity.id
_entity.type
_entity.pdbx_description
1 polymer ?
#
loop_
_entity_poly.entity_id
_entity_poly.type
_entity_poly.pdbx_seq_one_letter_code
_entity_poly.pdbx_strand_id
1 'polypeptide(L)'
;MKDSPPDVGFREYPWGNQCILLLMWPISAKPSWRRRSPSGKSTYAHAPQERERHLAEGTAMVPVSDASDPCPAGMDECPIVAKVEQLQKECHRLGRLLEIDPLTRWYNVRYLFSALEQEMERSRRTGMPTGLIMIDIDHFKQINDSFGHEVGNEVLKSVCALWREKLRRIDIACRYGGEEFAIILPGTRLGHSIRAAERLRTMVEASPFPMSDHSISITASFGVDVHSPQEQLTANEFVQRVDHLLLQAKTLGRNRVVHRIRQPSREPAEISAEERAMLFIGRWPKMG
;
A
#
# COMPACT_ATOMS: atom_id res chain seq x y z
N MET A 1 47.21 32.17 33.92
CA MET A 1 46.13 33.12 34.23
C MET A 1 44.87 32.58 33.58
N LYS A 2 43.83 32.40 34.40
CA LYS A 2 42.53 31.82 34.03
C LYS A 2 41.63 32.97 33.59
N ASP A 3 41.02 32.88 32.41
CA ASP A 3 39.93 33.77 32.02
C ASP A 3 38.65 32.97 31.82
N SER A 4 37.67 33.26 32.68
CA SER A 4 36.30 32.77 32.66
C SER A 4 35.49 33.45 31.53
N PRO A 5 34.47 32.80 30.96
CA PRO A 5 33.53 33.46 30.04
C PRO A 5 32.58 34.41 30.80
N PRO A 6 32.06 35.47 30.14
CA PRO A 6 31.16 36.43 30.77
C PRO A 6 29.76 35.86 31.00
N ASP A 7 29.22 36.29 32.13
CA ASP A 7 27.92 36.02 32.73
C ASP A 7 26.77 36.51 31.82
N VAL A 8 25.86 35.60 31.44
CA VAL A 8 24.62 35.94 30.71
C VAL A 8 23.46 35.68 31.66
N GLY A 9 23.03 36.75 32.33
CA GLY A 9 21.98 36.71 33.34
C GLY A 9 20.65 36.19 32.79
N PHE A 10 20.11 35.17 33.46
CA PHE A 10 18.72 34.77 33.34
C PHE A 10 17.83 35.87 33.93
N ARG A 11 16.99 36.51 33.10
CA ARG A 11 15.86 37.32 33.57
C ARG A 11 14.69 36.40 33.87
N GLU A 12 14.33 36.33 35.15
CA GLU A 12 13.09 35.74 35.65
C GLU A 12 11.87 36.50 35.09
N TYR A 13 10.93 35.78 34.47
CA TYR A 13 9.61 36.33 34.12
C TYR A 13 8.59 35.96 35.21
N PRO A 14 7.75 36.92 35.66
CA PRO A 14 6.89 36.74 36.82
C PRO A 14 5.50 36.23 36.42
N TRP A 15 5.37 34.93 36.15
CA TRP A 15 4.07 34.21 36.24
C TRP A 15 4.33 32.82 36.78
N GLY A 16 4.09 32.67 38.09
CA GLY A 16 4.28 31.44 38.84
C GLY A 16 3.20 30.40 38.55
N ASN A 17 3.55 29.17 38.92
CA ASN A 17 2.69 27.99 39.00
C ASN A 17 1.27 28.30 39.50
N GLN A 18 0.28 28.25 38.60
CA GLN A 18 -1.13 28.00 38.91
C GLN A 18 -1.85 27.56 37.64
N CYS A 19 -2.10 26.25 37.53
CA CYS A 19 -3.29 25.61 36.95
C CYS A 19 -3.08 24.09 36.94
N ILE A 20 -3.09 23.53 38.15
CA ILE A 20 -3.41 22.13 38.41
C ILE A 20 -4.95 22.00 38.43
N LEU A 21 -5.46 20.92 37.84
CA LEU A 21 -6.80 20.33 38.02
C LEU A 21 -8.05 21.15 37.62
N LEU A 22 -8.70 20.73 36.53
CA LEU A 22 -10.17 20.59 36.48
C LEU A 22 -10.52 19.39 35.61
N LEU A 23 -10.77 18.27 36.30
CA LEU A 23 -11.41 17.05 35.83
C LEU A 23 -12.93 17.27 35.68
N MET A 24 -13.54 16.53 34.75
CA MET A 24 -14.91 16.01 34.75
C MET A 24 -16.11 16.92 34.35
N TRP A 25 -16.87 16.37 33.38
CA TRP A 25 -18.35 16.32 33.23
C TRP A 25 -19.03 17.11 32.06
N PRO A 26 -20.26 16.74 31.64
CA PRO A 26 -20.60 16.13 30.34
C PRO A 26 -21.25 17.11 29.37
N ILE A 27 -21.29 16.80 28.06
CA ILE A 27 -22.27 17.44 27.17
C ILE A 27 -22.99 16.38 26.34
N SER A 28 -24.08 15.89 26.93
CA SER A 28 -25.29 15.55 26.17
C SER A 28 -25.98 16.87 25.79
N ALA A 29 -26.17 17.12 24.50
CA ALA A 29 -27.38 17.75 23.92
C ALA A 29 -27.11 18.19 22.48
N LYS A 30 -27.86 17.60 21.54
CA LYS A 30 -28.02 18.09 20.17
C LYS A 30 -28.74 19.45 20.17
N PRO A 31 -28.60 20.23 19.10
CA PRO A 31 -29.78 20.82 18.48
C PRO A 31 -29.94 20.35 17.03
N SER A 32 -31.18 19.93 16.75
CA SER A 32 -31.74 19.61 15.45
C SER A 32 -31.81 20.84 14.53
N TRP A 33 -31.37 20.68 13.28
CA TRP A 33 -31.86 21.50 12.17
C TRP A 33 -32.34 20.61 11.03
N ARG A 34 -33.66 20.38 11.01
CA ARG A 34 -34.42 19.96 9.84
C ARG A 34 -34.76 21.21 9.03
N ARG A 35 -34.46 21.22 7.73
CA ARG A 35 -35.34 21.87 6.73
C ARG A 35 -35.50 20.96 5.52
N ARG A 36 -36.76 20.83 5.10
CA ARG A 36 -37.27 20.00 4.01
C ARG A 36 -36.89 20.58 2.64
N SER A 37 -36.65 19.67 1.70
CA SER A 37 -36.66 19.87 0.25
C SER A 37 -38.03 20.31 -0.26
N PRO A 38 -38.10 20.91 -1.47
CA PRO A 38 -39.15 20.50 -2.38
C PRO A 38 -38.70 20.28 -3.83
N SER A 39 -39.44 19.38 -4.48
CA SER A 39 -39.53 19.09 -5.92
C SER A 39 -38.43 18.23 -6.55
N GLY A 40 -38.86 17.06 -7.03
CA GLY A 40 -38.05 16.14 -7.80
C GLY A 40 -38.14 16.38 -9.29
N LYS A 41 -37.19 15.79 -10.01
CA LYS A 41 -37.35 15.10 -11.29
C LYS A 41 -36.10 14.26 -11.53
N SER A 42 -36.35 13.01 -11.90
CA SER A 42 -35.39 12.02 -12.38
C SER A 42 -35.06 12.30 -13.85
N THR A 43 -33.79 12.31 -14.21
CA THR A 43 -33.31 11.91 -15.54
C THR A 43 -31.92 11.29 -15.46
N TYR A 44 -31.80 10.07 -15.97
CA TYR A 44 -30.55 9.40 -16.32
C TYR A 44 -29.87 10.09 -17.51
N ALA A 45 -28.56 10.38 -17.40
CA ALA A 45 -27.62 10.50 -18.53
C ALA A 45 -26.16 10.48 -18.02
N HIS A 46 -25.30 9.80 -18.79
CA HIS A 46 -23.90 9.41 -18.53
C HIS A 46 -22.88 10.55 -18.29
N ALA A 47 -21.85 10.29 -17.45
CA ALA A 47 -20.43 10.53 -17.78
C ALA A 47 -19.47 9.96 -16.68
N PRO A 48 -18.24 9.53 -17.03
CA PRO A 48 -17.32 8.79 -16.17
C PRO A 48 -16.22 9.68 -15.58
N GLN A 49 -16.23 9.98 -14.27
CA GLN A 49 -15.15 10.76 -13.63
C GLN A 49 -15.24 10.73 -12.08
N GLU A 50 -14.99 9.58 -11.45
CA GLU A 50 -14.92 9.49 -9.97
C GLU A 50 -13.75 8.62 -9.46
N ARG A 51 -12.63 8.56 -10.19
CA ARG A 51 -11.42 7.82 -9.76
C ARG A 51 -10.41 8.62 -8.92
N GLU A 52 -10.70 9.88 -8.57
CA GLU A 52 -9.72 10.77 -7.91
C GLU A 52 -10.06 11.18 -6.45
N ARG A 53 -11.07 10.59 -5.80
CA ARG A 53 -11.56 11.10 -4.50
C ARG A 53 -11.40 10.20 -3.27
N HIS A 54 -10.65 9.10 -3.32
CA HIS A 54 -10.50 8.21 -2.16
C HIS A 54 -9.05 8.07 -1.70
N LEU A 55 -8.39 9.21 -1.45
CA LEU A 55 -7.00 9.30 -0.96
C LEU A 55 -6.88 9.76 0.50
N ALA A 56 -7.97 9.91 1.25
CA ALA A 56 -7.88 10.50 2.59
C ALA A 56 -8.95 9.91 3.53
N GLU A 57 -8.63 8.82 4.20
CA GLU A 57 -9.32 8.42 5.44
C GLU A 57 -8.41 7.41 6.19
N GLY A 58 -7.40 7.93 6.88
CA GLY A 58 -6.46 7.15 7.68
C GLY A 58 -5.91 8.01 8.80
N THR A 59 -6.32 7.71 10.04
CA THR A 59 -6.07 8.49 11.27
C THR A 59 -6.73 9.86 11.20
N ALA A 60 -7.66 10.14 12.12
CA ALA A 60 -8.05 11.51 12.37
C ALA A 60 -6.84 12.25 12.96
N MET A 61 -5.96 12.75 12.08
CA MET A 61 -5.33 14.03 12.33
C MET A 61 -6.47 14.95 12.69
N VAL A 62 -6.41 15.56 13.88
CA VAL A 62 -7.16 16.79 14.14
C VAL A 62 -7.03 17.61 12.86
N PRO A 63 -8.14 18.00 12.20
CA PRO A 63 -8.04 18.72 10.95
C PRO A 63 -7.12 19.90 11.25
N VAL A 64 -5.99 19.95 10.54
CA VAL A 64 -5.23 21.20 10.49
C VAL A 64 -6.23 22.12 9.84
N SER A 65 -6.83 22.95 10.69
CA SER A 65 -7.72 24.00 10.27
C SER A 65 -7.13 24.66 9.05
N ASP A 66 -7.97 24.96 8.06
CA ASP A 66 -7.57 25.70 6.87
C ASP A 66 -6.65 26.86 7.28
N ALA A 67 -5.69 27.17 6.40
CA ALA A 67 -4.60 28.15 6.55
C ALA A 67 -5.03 29.61 6.84
N SER A 68 -6.25 29.79 7.36
CA SER A 68 -6.93 31.00 7.75
C SER A 68 -7.40 30.99 9.21
N ASP A 69 -7.10 29.96 10.00
CA ASP A 69 -7.41 30.02 11.43
C ASP A 69 -6.50 31.06 12.09
N PRO A 70 -7.08 32.16 12.62
CA PRO A 70 -6.29 33.20 13.28
C PRO A 70 -5.59 32.55 14.47
N CYS A 71 -4.34 32.97 14.70
CA CYS A 71 -3.59 32.55 15.87
C CYS A 71 -4.50 32.56 17.11
N PRO A 72 -4.50 31.53 17.97
CA PRO A 72 -5.34 31.51 19.17
C PRO A 72 -5.13 32.72 20.10
N ALA A 73 -4.01 33.44 19.93
CA ALA A 73 -3.67 34.69 20.61
C ALA A 73 -4.08 35.97 19.85
N GLY A 74 -4.81 35.87 18.73
CA GLY A 74 -5.36 37.01 17.97
C GLY A 74 -4.34 37.90 17.27
N MET A 75 -3.13 37.41 17.02
CA MET A 75 -2.06 38.17 16.35
C MET A 75 -2.06 37.93 14.84
N ASP A 76 -2.04 39.02 14.05
CA ASP A 76 -2.02 39.00 12.58
C ASP A 76 -0.76 38.32 12.01
N GLU A 77 0.40 38.48 12.68
CA GLU A 77 1.65 37.81 12.33
C GLU A 77 2.20 37.04 13.54
N CYS A 78 1.85 35.75 13.64
CA CYS A 78 2.34 34.91 14.73
C CYS A 78 3.61 34.14 14.31
N PRO A 79 4.76 34.37 14.97
CA PRO A 79 6.01 33.65 14.68
C PRO A 79 5.91 32.14 14.96
N ILE A 80 4.96 31.71 15.80
CA ILE A 80 4.72 30.31 16.12
C ILE A 80 4.03 29.60 14.94
N VAL A 81 3.04 30.25 14.29
CA VAL A 81 2.34 29.68 13.12
C VAL A 81 3.33 29.47 11.97
N ALA A 82 4.12 30.50 11.64
CA ALA A 82 5.17 30.40 10.64
C ALA A 82 6.18 29.27 10.96
N LYS A 83 6.51 29.09 12.24
CA LYS A 83 7.43 28.02 12.68
C LYS A 83 6.80 26.63 12.56
N VAL A 84 5.52 26.48 12.91
CA VAL A 84 4.77 25.22 12.78
C VAL A 84 4.65 24.83 11.32
N GLU A 85 4.31 25.76 10.42
CA GLU A 85 4.28 25.51 8.98
C GLU A 85 5.64 25.07 8.43
N GLN A 86 6.72 25.72 8.87
CA GLN A 86 8.08 25.34 8.47
C GLN A 86 8.41 23.90 8.90
N LEU A 87 8.09 23.54 10.15
CA LEU A 87 8.31 22.20 10.67
C LEU A 87 7.44 21.16 9.95
N GLN A 88 6.19 21.49 9.64
CA GLN A 88 5.32 20.62 8.85
C GLN A 88 5.88 20.38 7.45
N LYS A 89 6.36 21.42 6.77
CA LYS A 89 7.03 21.30 5.45
C LYS A 89 8.26 20.40 5.53
N GLU A 90 9.06 20.53 6.58
CA GLU A 90 10.26 19.73 6.77
C GLU A 90 9.94 18.27 7.10
N CYS A 91 8.96 18.02 7.97
CA CYS A 91 8.45 16.67 8.23
C CYS A 91 7.89 16.01 6.96
N HIS A 92 7.17 16.76 6.11
CA HIS A 92 6.73 16.25 4.81
C HIS A 92 7.92 15.95 3.89
N ARG A 93 8.93 16.84 3.85
CA ARG A 93 10.15 16.64 3.05
C ARG A 93 10.89 15.37 3.48
N LEU A 94 11.08 15.16 4.78
CA LEU A 94 11.74 13.98 5.33
C LEU A 94 10.87 12.73 5.17
N GLY A 95 9.57 12.82 5.39
CA GLY A 95 8.63 11.73 5.17
C GLY A 95 8.64 11.23 3.73
N ARG A 96 8.84 12.13 2.75
CA ARG A 96 9.02 11.75 1.33
C ARG A 96 10.28 10.93 1.07
N LEU A 97 11.30 11.02 1.93
CA LEU A 97 12.53 10.21 1.81
C LEU A 97 12.38 8.82 2.42
N LEU A 98 11.34 8.58 3.21
CA LEU A 98 11.08 7.27 3.77
C LEU A 98 10.51 6.37 2.67
N GLU A 99 11.16 5.24 2.45
CA GLU A 99 10.68 4.19 1.54
C GLU A 99 9.73 3.22 2.25
N ILE A 100 9.54 3.36 3.56
CA ILE A 100 8.82 2.42 4.42
C ILE A 100 7.52 3.05 4.94
N ASP A 101 6.43 2.30 4.85
CA ASP A 101 5.14 2.62 5.47
C ASP A 101 5.24 2.47 7.00
N PRO A 102 4.85 3.51 7.78
CA PRO A 102 5.03 3.51 9.23
C PRO A 102 4.14 2.49 9.95
N LEU A 103 2.98 2.15 9.40
CA LEU A 103 2.02 1.24 10.05
C LEU A 103 2.43 -0.23 9.91
N THR A 104 2.72 -0.65 8.69
CA THR A 104 2.93 -2.06 8.31
C THR A 104 4.41 -2.45 8.24
N ARG A 105 5.30 -1.45 8.19
CA ARG A 105 6.75 -1.61 7.98
C ARG A 105 7.09 -2.28 6.64
N TRP A 106 6.17 -2.24 5.68
CA TRP A 106 6.41 -2.62 4.30
C TRP A 106 6.92 -1.42 3.52
N TYR A 107 7.43 -1.65 2.32
CA TYR A 107 7.79 -0.54 1.44
C TYR A 107 6.54 0.26 1.04
N ASN A 108 6.70 1.52 0.71
CA ASN A 108 5.58 2.35 0.24
C ASN A 108 5.42 2.28 -1.28
N VAL A 109 4.34 2.89 -1.78
CA VAL A 109 4.04 2.97 -3.20
C VAL A 109 5.15 3.64 -4.02
N ARG A 110 5.88 4.59 -3.46
CA ARG A 110 7.00 5.23 -4.18
C ARG A 110 8.12 4.23 -4.46
N TYR A 111 8.49 3.45 -3.46
CA TYR A 111 9.51 2.41 -3.63
C TYR A 111 9.05 1.31 -4.58
N LEU A 112 7.76 0.92 -4.53
CA LEU A 112 7.17 -0.06 -5.46
C LEU A 112 7.50 0.27 -6.91
N PHE A 113 7.22 1.50 -7.37
CA PHE A 113 7.46 1.87 -8.76
C PHE A 113 8.95 1.82 -9.14
N SER A 114 9.82 2.35 -8.27
CA SER A 114 11.26 2.30 -8.53
C SER A 114 11.81 0.87 -8.59
N ALA A 115 11.39 0.01 -7.65
CA ALA A 115 11.79 -1.40 -7.61
C ALA A 115 11.23 -2.18 -8.81
N LEU A 116 9.99 -1.90 -9.22
CA LEU A 116 9.35 -2.57 -10.34
C LEU A 116 10.04 -2.22 -11.67
N GLU A 117 10.38 -0.96 -11.89
CA GLU A 117 11.15 -0.54 -13.07
C GLU A 117 12.51 -1.26 -13.15
N GLN A 118 13.22 -1.35 -12.01
CA GLN A 118 14.50 -2.05 -11.94
C GLN A 118 14.35 -3.55 -12.25
N GLU A 119 13.33 -4.20 -11.70
CA GLU A 119 13.09 -5.63 -11.92
C GLU A 119 12.54 -5.93 -13.34
N MET A 120 11.82 -5.01 -13.97
CA MET A 120 11.44 -5.13 -15.38
C MET A 120 12.65 -4.98 -16.31
N GLU A 121 13.56 -4.07 -16.00
CA GLU A 121 14.82 -3.93 -16.74
C GLU A 121 15.72 -5.15 -16.55
N ARG A 122 15.79 -5.68 -15.32
CA ARG A 122 16.47 -6.95 -15.03
C ARG A 122 15.85 -8.11 -15.79
N SER A 123 14.52 -8.14 -15.89
CA SER A 123 13.79 -9.15 -16.67
C SER A 123 14.20 -9.13 -18.14
N ARG A 124 14.28 -7.94 -18.76
CA ARG A 124 14.76 -7.76 -20.14
C ARG A 124 16.18 -8.30 -20.34
N ARG A 125 17.09 -8.02 -19.41
CA ARG A 125 18.51 -8.44 -19.51
C ARG A 125 18.73 -9.93 -19.29
N THR A 126 18.00 -10.52 -18.35
CA THR A 126 18.21 -11.92 -17.93
C THR A 126 17.34 -12.91 -18.68
N GLY A 127 16.30 -12.45 -19.38
CA GLY A 127 15.29 -13.31 -19.99
C GLY A 127 14.33 -13.97 -18.98
N MET A 128 14.46 -13.65 -17.70
CA MET A 128 13.58 -14.19 -16.65
C MET A 128 12.41 -13.22 -16.41
N PRO A 129 11.14 -13.67 -16.40
CA PRO A 129 10.01 -12.78 -16.13
C PRO A 129 9.97 -12.32 -14.68
N THR A 130 9.33 -11.19 -14.42
CA THR A 130 9.08 -10.68 -13.07
C THR A 130 7.58 -10.69 -12.80
N GLY A 131 7.16 -11.28 -11.68
CA GLY A 131 5.76 -11.32 -11.26
C GLY A 131 5.36 -10.09 -10.45
N LEU A 132 4.10 -9.72 -10.57
CA LEU A 132 3.46 -8.69 -9.75
C LEU A 132 2.12 -9.23 -9.23
N ILE A 133 1.90 -9.05 -7.93
CA ILE A 133 0.64 -9.34 -7.26
C ILE A 133 0.09 -8.02 -6.72
N MET A 134 -1.14 -7.67 -7.07
CA MET A 134 -1.93 -6.61 -6.42
C MET A 134 -2.94 -7.27 -5.48
N ILE A 135 -3.09 -6.74 -4.27
CA ILE A 135 -3.89 -7.34 -3.20
C ILE A 135 -4.76 -6.27 -2.56
N ASP A 136 -5.98 -6.64 -2.20
CA ASP A 136 -6.90 -5.81 -1.43
C ASP A 136 -7.59 -6.65 -0.37
N ILE A 137 -7.64 -6.14 0.87
CA ILE A 137 -8.36 -6.82 1.94
C ILE A 137 -9.86 -6.58 1.76
N ASP A 138 -10.60 -7.67 1.64
CA ASP A 138 -12.02 -7.62 1.32
C ASP A 138 -12.81 -7.00 2.48
N HIS A 139 -13.74 -6.11 2.14
CA HIS A 139 -14.66 -5.48 3.10
C HIS A 139 -13.97 -4.73 4.25
N PHE A 140 -12.72 -4.25 4.06
CA PHE A 140 -11.96 -3.57 5.11
C PHE A 140 -12.68 -2.33 5.69
N LYS A 141 -13.38 -1.57 4.85
CA LYS A 141 -14.24 -0.48 5.32
C LYS A 141 -15.27 -0.94 6.36
N GLN A 142 -15.90 -2.11 6.18
CA GLN A 142 -16.87 -2.64 7.15
C GLN A 142 -16.21 -3.02 8.48
N ILE A 143 -14.94 -3.47 8.45
CA ILE A 143 -14.16 -3.72 9.66
C ILE A 143 -13.95 -2.40 10.41
N ASN A 144 -13.53 -1.34 9.73
CA ASN A 144 -13.37 -0.01 10.33
C ASN A 144 -14.70 0.52 10.89
N ASP A 145 -15.79 0.40 10.13
CA ASP A 145 -17.10 0.91 10.52
C ASP A 145 -17.66 0.14 11.74
N SER A 146 -17.35 -1.15 11.87
CA SER A 146 -17.88 -2.01 12.94
C SER A 146 -17.01 -2.01 14.21
N PHE A 147 -15.69 -1.92 14.07
CA PHE A 147 -14.74 -2.13 15.17
C PHE A 147 -13.81 -0.93 15.41
N GLY A 148 -13.87 0.10 14.58
CA GLY A 148 -13.04 1.29 14.66
C GLY A 148 -11.70 1.15 13.94
N HIS A 149 -11.11 2.29 13.59
CA HIS A 149 -9.85 2.35 12.83
C HIS A 149 -8.65 1.73 13.54
N GLU A 150 -8.61 1.74 14.87
CA GLU A 150 -7.52 1.09 15.62
C GLU A 150 -7.53 -0.43 15.42
N VAL A 151 -8.70 -1.06 15.44
CA VAL A 151 -8.82 -2.50 15.13
C VAL A 151 -8.47 -2.75 13.67
N GLY A 152 -8.90 -1.90 12.75
CA GLY A 152 -8.47 -1.98 11.34
C GLY A 152 -6.95 -1.91 11.18
N ASN A 153 -6.28 -1.01 11.90
CA ASN A 153 -4.83 -0.90 11.89
C ASN A 153 -4.14 -2.18 12.39
N GLU A 154 -4.65 -2.79 13.45
CA GLU A 154 -4.13 -4.08 13.96
C GLU A 154 -4.38 -5.23 12.99
N VAL A 155 -5.54 -5.25 12.31
CA VAL A 155 -5.84 -6.19 11.23
C VAL A 155 -4.82 -6.08 10.10
N LEU A 156 -4.50 -4.86 9.64
CA LEU A 156 -3.48 -4.64 8.61
C LEU A 156 -2.11 -5.16 9.04
N LYS A 157 -1.69 -4.87 10.29
CA LYS A 157 -0.41 -5.35 10.84
C LYS A 157 -0.36 -6.87 10.91
N SER A 158 -1.45 -7.50 11.38
CA SER A 158 -1.57 -8.95 11.49
C SER A 158 -1.46 -9.64 10.13
N VAL A 159 -2.21 -9.15 9.13
CA VAL A 159 -2.15 -9.69 7.76
C VAL A 159 -0.75 -9.53 7.16
N CYS A 160 -0.11 -8.38 7.36
CA CYS A 160 1.27 -8.15 6.90
C CYS A 160 2.28 -9.10 7.56
N ALA A 161 2.10 -9.41 8.85
CA ALA A 161 2.94 -10.38 9.56
C ALA A 161 2.77 -11.79 8.99
N LEU A 162 1.53 -12.22 8.75
CA LEU A 162 1.23 -13.51 8.14
C LEU A 162 1.88 -13.66 6.77
N TRP A 163 1.78 -12.65 5.91
CA TRP A 163 2.41 -12.68 4.59
C TRP A 163 3.94 -12.71 4.67
N ARG A 164 4.54 -11.95 5.58
CA ARG A 164 6.00 -11.88 5.74
C ARG A 164 6.63 -13.25 6.00
N GLU A 165 5.93 -14.16 6.69
CA GLU A 165 6.42 -15.52 6.95
C GLU A 165 6.55 -16.39 5.69
N LYS A 166 5.83 -16.07 4.61
CA LYS A 166 5.84 -16.86 3.37
C LYS A 166 6.59 -16.22 2.24
N LEU A 167 6.82 -14.91 2.32
CA LEU A 167 7.61 -14.20 1.32
C LEU A 167 9.08 -14.56 1.46
N ARG A 168 9.74 -14.67 0.30
CA ARG A 168 11.19 -14.87 0.23
C ARG A 168 11.86 -13.55 0.56
N ARG A 169 13.12 -13.62 0.99
CA ARG A 169 13.94 -12.42 1.25
C ARG A 169 14.10 -11.49 0.04
N ILE A 170 13.97 -12.04 -1.18
CA ILE A 170 14.06 -11.29 -2.43
C ILE A 170 12.72 -10.72 -2.90
N ASP A 171 11.59 -11.17 -2.33
CA ASP A 171 10.28 -10.67 -2.70
C ASP A 171 10.12 -9.28 -2.09
N ILE A 172 9.55 -8.34 -2.85
CA ILE A 172 9.44 -6.94 -2.44
C ILE A 172 7.98 -6.67 -2.11
N ALA A 173 7.70 -6.47 -0.83
CA ALA A 173 6.36 -6.26 -0.31
C ALA A 173 6.11 -4.77 -0.03
N CYS A 174 5.07 -4.22 -0.64
CA CYS A 174 4.74 -2.81 -0.57
C CYS A 174 3.28 -2.60 -0.13
N ARG A 175 3.03 -1.55 0.66
CA ARG A 175 1.69 -0.99 0.85
C ARG A 175 1.44 0.02 -0.27
N TYR A 176 0.41 -0.25 -1.07
CA TYR A 176 0.04 0.55 -2.23
C TYR A 176 -0.87 1.71 -1.84
N GLY A 177 -1.84 1.45 -0.98
CA GLY A 177 -2.84 2.40 -0.47
C GLY A 177 -3.53 1.82 0.77
N GLY A 178 -4.46 2.56 1.38
CA GLY A 178 -5.25 2.19 2.59
C GLY A 178 -5.14 0.72 3.01
N GLU A 179 -5.97 -0.15 2.43
CA GLU A 179 -5.94 -1.61 2.57
C GLU A 179 -5.34 -2.38 1.38
N GLU A 180 -4.69 -1.67 0.46
CA GLU A 180 -4.16 -2.21 -0.78
C GLU A 180 -2.65 -2.47 -0.68
N PHE A 181 -2.22 -3.63 -1.19
CA PHE A 181 -0.83 -4.07 -1.14
C PHE A 181 -0.36 -4.53 -2.52
N ALA A 182 0.96 -4.49 -2.72
CA ALA A 182 1.60 -4.97 -3.93
C ALA A 182 2.83 -5.82 -3.56
N ILE A 183 3.07 -6.90 -4.31
CA ILE A 183 4.23 -7.77 -4.11
C ILE A 183 4.91 -8.02 -5.45
N ILE A 184 6.18 -7.62 -5.56
CA ILE A 184 7.03 -7.95 -6.70
C ILE A 184 7.71 -9.30 -6.43
N LEU A 185 7.67 -10.18 -7.42
CA LEU A 185 8.31 -11.49 -7.40
C LEU A 185 9.40 -11.56 -8.48
N PRO A 186 10.64 -11.13 -8.17
CA PRO A 186 11.77 -11.18 -9.10
C PRO A 186 11.97 -12.57 -9.71
N GLY A 187 12.21 -12.64 -11.02
CA GLY A 187 12.56 -13.88 -11.71
C GLY A 187 11.50 -14.99 -11.61
N THR A 188 10.22 -14.64 -11.41
CA THR A 188 9.14 -15.59 -11.15
C THR A 188 8.16 -15.68 -12.33
N ARG A 189 7.98 -16.90 -12.84
CA ARG A 189 7.01 -17.22 -13.91
C ARG A 189 5.58 -17.23 -13.39
N LEU A 190 4.62 -17.03 -14.29
CA LEU A 190 3.19 -16.88 -13.96
C LEU A 190 2.64 -17.98 -13.06
N GLY A 191 2.89 -19.25 -13.39
CA GLY A 191 2.41 -20.37 -12.56
C GLY A 191 2.97 -20.37 -11.13
N HIS A 192 4.20 -19.88 -10.93
CA HIS A 192 4.78 -19.74 -9.59
C HIS A 192 4.21 -18.52 -8.86
N SER A 193 3.98 -17.41 -9.56
CA SER A 193 3.33 -16.22 -9.01
C SER A 193 1.90 -16.52 -8.55
N ILE A 194 1.12 -17.28 -9.32
CA ILE A 194 -0.24 -17.72 -8.96
C ILE A 194 -0.21 -18.57 -7.70
N ARG A 195 0.69 -19.57 -7.62
CA ARG A 195 0.82 -20.40 -6.42
C ARG A 195 1.24 -19.59 -5.19
N ALA A 196 2.10 -18.59 -5.36
CA ALA A 196 2.45 -17.68 -4.28
C ALA A 196 1.23 -16.89 -3.80
N ALA A 197 0.45 -16.30 -4.72
CA ALA A 197 -0.77 -15.57 -4.41
C ALA A 197 -1.82 -16.45 -3.71
N GLU A 198 -2.08 -17.67 -4.21
CA GLU A 198 -3.04 -18.58 -3.58
C GLU A 198 -2.62 -18.98 -2.16
N ARG A 199 -1.33 -19.19 -1.94
CA ARG A 199 -0.80 -19.46 -0.59
C ARG A 199 -1.02 -18.26 0.34
N LEU A 200 -0.81 -17.04 -0.12
CA LEU A 200 -1.06 -15.83 0.68
C LEU A 200 -2.56 -15.64 0.95
N ARG A 201 -3.42 -15.92 -0.03
CA ARG A 201 -4.89 -15.85 0.09
C ARG A 201 -5.43 -16.83 1.11
N THR A 202 -5.11 -18.12 0.94
CA THR A 202 -5.55 -19.20 1.85
C THR A 202 -5.09 -18.98 3.28
N MET A 203 -3.91 -18.39 3.49
CA MET A 203 -3.44 -18.08 4.84
C MET A 203 -4.25 -17.01 5.55
N VAL A 204 -4.63 -15.94 4.84
CA VAL A 204 -5.47 -14.88 5.42
C VAL A 204 -6.83 -15.45 5.77
N GLU A 205 -7.44 -16.20 4.85
CA GLU A 205 -8.72 -16.88 5.07
C GLU A 205 -8.67 -17.86 6.25
N ALA A 206 -7.58 -18.60 6.41
CA ALA A 206 -7.41 -19.57 7.49
C ALA A 206 -6.99 -18.96 8.84
N SER A 207 -6.74 -17.65 8.91
CA SER A 207 -6.24 -16.98 10.11
C SER A 207 -7.18 -15.83 10.54
N PRO A 208 -8.35 -16.15 11.12
CA PRO A 208 -9.23 -15.13 11.69
C PRO A 208 -8.49 -14.25 12.71
N PHE A 209 -8.76 -12.96 12.69
CA PHE A 209 -8.14 -12.02 13.62
C PHE A 209 -8.78 -12.15 15.01
N PRO A 210 -8.01 -12.50 16.05
CA PRO A 210 -8.56 -12.72 17.39
C PRO A 210 -8.94 -11.39 18.06
N MET A 211 -10.12 -11.35 18.67
CA MET A 211 -10.59 -10.30 19.57
C MET A 211 -10.82 -10.91 20.97
N SER A 212 -11.11 -10.10 21.98
CA SER A 212 -11.34 -10.55 23.36
C SER A 212 -12.39 -11.67 23.46
N ASP A 213 -13.49 -11.53 22.73
CA ASP A 213 -14.68 -12.38 22.90
C ASP A 213 -15.10 -13.13 21.61
N HIS A 214 -14.46 -12.84 20.47
CA HIS A 214 -14.77 -13.43 19.18
C HIS A 214 -13.58 -13.30 18.22
N SER A 215 -13.74 -13.69 16.95
CA SER A 215 -12.74 -13.49 15.91
C SER A 215 -13.35 -12.86 14.66
N ILE A 216 -12.59 -12.01 13.98
CA ILE A 216 -12.99 -11.39 12.72
C ILE A 216 -12.45 -12.25 11.57
N SER A 217 -13.35 -12.78 10.74
CA SER A 217 -12.94 -13.47 9.51
C SER A 217 -12.48 -12.44 8.48
N ILE A 218 -11.29 -12.65 7.91
CA ILE A 218 -10.69 -11.75 6.93
C ILE A 218 -10.42 -12.54 5.66
N THR A 219 -10.73 -11.94 4.52
CA THR A 219 -10.33 -12.46 3.21
C THR A 219 -9.65 -11.36 2.40
N ALA A 220 -8.97 -11.75 1.33
CA ALA A 220 -8.37 -10.79 0.42
C ALA A 220 -8.51 -11.26 -1.03
N SER A 221 -8.63 -10.28 -1.92
CA SER A 221 -8.69 -10.48 -3.37
C SER A 221 -7.33 -10.18 -4.00
N PHE A 222 -6.98 -10.91 -5.05
CA PHE A 222 -5.64 -10.88 -5.65
C PHE A 222 -5.72 -10.77 -7.18
N GLY A 223 -5.01 -9.80 -7.75
CA GLY A 223 -4.69 -9.73 -9.18
C GLY A 223 -3.24 -10.15 -9.41
N VAL A 224 -2.99 -11.03 -10.39
CA VAL A 224 -1.64 -11.56 -10.65
C VAL A 224 -1.31 -11.56 -12.14
N ASP A 225 -0.18 -10.98 -12.52
CA ASP A 225 0.39 -11.18 -13.84
C ASP A 225 1.92 -11.17 -13.78
N VAL A 226 2.55 -11.45 -14.91
CA VAL A 226 4.01 -11.36 -15.08
C VAL A 226 4.36 -10.46 -16.25
N HIS A 227 5.42 -9.69 -16.07
CA HIS A 227 6.10 -8.97 -17.13
C HIS A 227 7.01 -9.93 -17.89
N SER A 228 6.81 -10.06 -19.21
CA SER A 228 7.70 -10.82 -20.09
C SER A 228 8.91 -9.96 -20.51
N PRO A 229 10.10 -10.54 -20.71
CA PRO A 229 11.26 -9.82 -21.25
C PRO A 229 11.00 -9.11 -22.59
N GLN A 230 10.03 -9.59 -23.37
CA GLN A 230 9.67 -9.05 -24.69
C GLN A 230 8.55 -8.00 -24.63
N GLU A 231 7.90 -7.82 -23.47
CA GLU A 231 6.85 -6.80 -23.33
C GLU A 231 7.49 -5.41 -23.24
N GLN A 232 6.94 -4.46 -23.99
CA GLN A 232 7.28 -3.04 -23.90
C GLN A 232 6.21 -2.33 -23.08
N LEU A 233 6.29 -2.48 -21.77
CA LEU A 233 5.42 -1.81 -20.82
C LEU A 233 6.25 -0.95 -19.88
N THR A 234 5.70 0.20 -19.52
CA THR A 234 6.14 0.98 -18.35
C THR A 234 5.65 0.31 -17.07
N ALA A 235 6.27 0.63 -15.94
CA ALA A 235 5.83 0.12 -14.64
C ALA A 235 4.37 0.50 -14.33
N ASN A 236 3.96 1.73 -14.70
CA ASN A 236 2.59 2.20 -14.57
C ASN A 236 1.59 1.34 -15.36
N GLU A 237 1.85 1.08 -16.63
CA GLU A 237 0.97 0.24 -17.46
C GLU A 237 0.90 -1.20 -16.93
N PHE A 238 2.03 -1.72 -16.42
CA PHE A 238 2.03 -3.05 -15.83
C PHE A 238 1.22 -3.12 -14.53
N VAL A 239 1.35 -2.13 -13.64
CA VAL A 239 0.53 -2.02 -12.42
C VAL A 239 -0.95 -1.90 -12.78
N GLN A 240 -1.32 -1.01 -13.70
CA GLN A 240 -2.71 -0.85 -14.16
C GLN A 240 -3.31 -2.16 -14.70
N ARG A 241 -2.50 -2.93 -15.44
CA ARG A 241 -2.92 -4.24 -15.94
C ARG A 241 -3.22 -5.23 -14.82
N VAL A 242 -2.39 -5.27 -13.77
CA VAL A 242 -2.61 -6.17 -12.63
C VAL A 242 -3.74 -5.68 -11.73
N ASP A 243 -3.89 -4.36 -11.58
CA ASP A 243 -5.02 -3.74 -10.88
C ASP A 243 -6.36 -4.12 -11.52
N HIS A 244 -6.44 -4.13 -12.85
CA HIS A 244 -7.65 -4.61 -13.54
C HIS A 244 -7.99 -6.07 -13.20
N LEU A 245 -6.98 -6.93 -13.02
CA LEU A 245 -7.20 -8.32 -12.59
C LEU A 245 -7.67 -8.39 -11.13
N LEU A 246 -7.15 -7.52 -10.25
CA LEU A 246 -7.61 -7.40 -8.88
C LEU A 246 -9.08 -6.93 -8.83
N LEU A 247 -9.44 -5.95 -9.65
CA LEU A 247 -10.83 -5.52 -9.79
C LEU A 247 -11.73 -6.67 -10.26
N GLN A 248 -11.28 -7.49 -11.22
CA GLN A 248 -11.99 -8.69 -11.63
C GLN A 248 -12.15 -9.70 -10.48
N ALA A 249 -11.15 -9.88 -9.63
CA ALA A 249 -11.28 -10.71 -8.43
C ALA A 249 -12.40 -10.20 -7.51
N LYS A 250 -12.46 -8.87 -7.29
CA LYS A 250 -13.51 -8.24 -6.50
C LYS A 250 -14.91 -8.42 -7.11
N THR A 251 -15.05 -8.26 -8.42
CA THR A 251 -16.35 -8.38 -9.10
C THR A 251 -16.84 -9.82 -9.23
N LEU A 252 -15.93 -10.80 -9.32
CA LEU A 252 -16.28 -12.21 -9.43
C LEU A 252 -16.65 -12.86 -8.08
N GLY A 253 -16.69 -12.10 -6.98
CA GLY A 253 -17.12 -12.58 -5.67
C GLY A 253 -16.02 -12.60 -4.61
N ARG A 254 -14.92 -11.87 -4.81
CA ARG A 254 -13.83 -11.69 -3.84
C ARG A 254 -13.14 -12.99 -3.43
N ASN A 255 -12.25 -12.92 -2.44
CA ASN A 255 -11.51 -14.05 -1.86
C ASN A 255 -10.95 -15.02 -2.91
N ARG A 256 -10.25 -14.47 -3.92
CA ARG A 256 -9.74 -15.26 -5.04
C ARG A 256 -8.54 -14.63 -5.70
N VAL A 257 -7.82 -15.45 -6.45
CA VAL A 257 -6.77 -15.02 -7.37
C VAL A 257 -7.33 -14.97 -8.79
N VAL A 258 -7.18 -13.81 -9.44
CA VAL A 258 -7.43 -13.67 -10.88
C VAL A 258 -6.11 -13.35 -11.57
N HIS A 259 -5.87 -14.01 -12.70
CA HIS A 259 -4.66 -13.83 -13.48
C HIS A 259 -4.96 -13.80 -14.98
N ARG A 260 -4.02 -13.29 -15.76
CA ARG A 260 -4.15 -13.33 -17.23
C ARG A 260 -4.06 -14.77 -17.72
N ILE A 261 -4.97 -15.15 -18.62
CA ILE A 261 -4.85 -16.39 -19.39
C ILE A 261 -3.86 -16.09 -20.52
N ARG A 262 -2.59 -16.51 -20.37
CA ARG A 262 -1.66 -16.50 -21.51
C ARG A 262 -1.99 -17.71 -22.37
N GLN A 263 -2.35 -17.47 -23.64
CA GLN A 263 -2.36 -18.55 -24.61
C GLN A 263 -0.94 -19.14 -24.65
N PRO A 264 -0.79 -20.47 -24.69
CA PRO A 264 0.53 -21.07 -24.85
C PRO A 264 1.15 -20.48 -26.12
N SER A 265 2.26 -19.76 -25.95
CA SER A 265 3.11 -19.43 -27.08
C SER A 265 3.47 -20.75 -27.74
N ARG A 266 3.13 -20.92 -29.02
CA ARG A 266 3.75 -21.97 -29.85
C ARG A 266 5.26 -21.78 -29.71
N GLU A 267 5.92 -22.58 -28.89
CA GLU A 267 7.36 -22.77 -29.04
C GLU A 267 7.59 -23.47 -30.39
N PRO A 268 8.61 -23.08 -31.18
CA PRO A 268 9.03 -23.87 -32.33
C PRO A 268 9.66 -25.17 -31.84
N ALA A 269 9.12 -26.28 -32.35
CA ALA A 269 9.69 -27.63 -32.41
C ALA A 269 10.16 -28.26 -31.09
N GLU A 270 9.40 -29.27 -30.64
CA GLU A 270 10.05 -30.47 -30.11
C GLU A 270 11.17 -30.85 -31.08
N ILE A 271 12.43 -30.72 -30.66
CA ILE A 271 13.56 -31.28 -31.39
C ILE A 271 13.23 -32.76 -31.56
N SER A 272 13.02 -33.19 -32.80
CA SER A 272 12.59 -34.56 -33.09
C SER A 272 13.65 -35.52 -32.56
N ALA A 273 13.26 -36.77 -32.25
CA ALA A 273 14.21 -37.79 -31.83
C ALA A 273 15.38 -37.95 -32.84
N GLU A 274 15.15 -37.61 -34.10
CA GLU A 274 16.15 -37.66 -35.17
C GLU A 274 17.15 -36.50 -35.09
N GLU A 275 16.70 -35.28 -34.77
CA GLU A 275 17.58 -34.12 -34.58
C GLU A 275 18.45 -34.28 -33.31
N ARG A 276 17.91 -34.91 -32.26
CA ARG A 276 18.71 -35.32 -31.09
C ARG A 276 19.74 -36.39 -31.44
N ALA A 277 19.41 -37.34 -32.32
CA ALA A 277 20.35 -38.36 -32.75
C ALA A 277 21.52 -37.77 -33.55
N MET A 278 21.27 -36.78 -34.42
CA MET A 278 22.32 -36.15 -35.24
C MET A 278 23.36 -35.38 -34.41
N LEU A 279 23.00 -34.83 -33.26
CA LEU A 279 23.93 -34.14 -32.37
C LEU A 279 24.91 -35.07 -31.63
N PHE A 280 24.60 -36.39 -31.55
CA PHE A 280 25.40 -37.37 -30.82
C PHE A 280 26.22 -38.32 -31.71
N ILE A 281 26.13 -38.24 -33.05
CA ILE A 281 26.91 -39.11 -33.98
C ILE A 281 28.28 -38.48 -34.32
N GLY A 282 28.91 -37.81 -33.35
CA GLY A 282 30.32 -37.43 -33.40
C GLY A 282 31.23 -38.61 -33.04
N ARG A 283 31.17 -39.72 -33.78
CA ARG A 283 32.11 -40.85 -33.61
C ARG A 283 33.40 -40.50 -34.35
N TRP A 284 34.34 -39.86 -33.67
CA TRP A 284 35.69 -39.66 -34.20
C TRP A 284 36.33 -41.03 -34.51
N PRO A 285 36.82 -41.29 -35.73
CA PRO A 285 37.55 -42.52 -36.00
C PRO A 285 38.89 -42.44 -35.26
N LYS A 286 39.16 -43.40 -34.37
CA LYS A 286 40.52 -43.63 -33.89
C LYS A 286 41.33 -44.17 -35.07
N MET A 287 42.24 -43.37 -35.59
CA MET A 287 43.37 -43.88 -36.35
C MET A 287 44.34 -44.55 -35.37
N GLY A 288 44.73 -45.78 -35.66
CA GLY A 288 45.65 -46.59 -34.85
C GLY A 288 45.43 -48.07 -35.09
#